data_AF-A0A1A9FU80-F1
#
_entry.id   AF-A0A1A9FU80-F1
#
_cell.length_a   1.000
_cell.length_b   1.000
_cell.length_c   1.000
_cell.angle_alpha   90.00
_cell.angle_beta   90.00
_cell.angle_gamma   90.00
#
_symmetry.space_group_name_H-M   'P 1'
#
loop_
_entity.id
_entity.type
_entity.pdbx_description
1 polymer ?
#
loop_
_entity_poly.entity_id
_entity_poly.type
_entity_poly.pdbx_seq_one_letter_code
_entity_poly.pdbx_strand_id
1 'polypeptide(L)' 'MVRPINAPTTAMGESKYRFECDFALEPAFQKLVDEAENAGWDRLQIALSVINLCEEIIYGPENQEGHS' A
#
# COMPACT_ATOMS: atom_id res chain seq x y z
N MET A 1 -12.59 12.11 -12.94
CA MET A 1 -12.29 10.76 -13.44
C MET A 1 -11.23 10.14 -12.55
N VAL A 2 -11.48 8.97 -11.97
CA VAL A 2 -10.44 8.19 -11.27
C VAL A 2 -9.48 7.65 -12.33
N ARG A 3 -8.18 7.91 -12.21
CA ARG A 3 -7.20 7.29 -13.11
C ARG A 3 -7.00 5.84 -12.67
N PRO A 4 -7.15 4.86 -13.56
CA PRO A 4 -6.89 3.46 -13.22
C PRO A 4 -5.40 3.28 -12.87
N ILE A 5 -5.14 2.38 -11.91
CA ILE A 5 -3.77 1.90 -11.64
C ILE A 5 -3.37 1.03 -12.83
N ASN A 6 -2.23 1.33 -13.44
CA ASN A 6 -1.71 0.57 -14.56
C ASN A 6 -0.87 -0.61 -14.04
N ALA A 7 -0.97 -1.76 -14.71
CA ALA A 7 -0.11 -2.89 -14.39
C ALA A 7 1.34 -2.62 -14.82
N PRO A 8 2.35 -3.14 -14.08
CA PRO A 8 3.72 -3.18 -14.56
C PRO A 8 3.81 -3.88 -15.93
N THR A 9 4.69 -3.38 -16.78
CA THR A 9 5.01 -3.98 -18.09
C THR A 9 6.20 -4.93 -18.00
N THR A 10 7.06 -4.71 -17.01
CA THR A 10 8.21 -5.57 -16.70
C THR A 10 7.77 -6.87 -16.02
N ALA A 11 8.49 -7.97 -16.23
CA ALA A 11 8.19 -9.24 -15.57
C ALA A 11 8.64 -9.27 -14.10
N MET A 12 7.92 -10.04 -13.28
CA MET A 12 8.28 -10.26 -11.88
C MET A 12 9.67 -10.91 -11.77
N GLY A 13 10.54 -10.34 -10.93
CA GLY A 13 11.93 -10.78 -10.73
C GLY A 13 12.96 -9.93 -11.48
N GLU A 14 12.54 -9.10 -12.42
CA GLU A 14 13.41 -8.12 -13.05
C GLU A 14 13.60 -6.89 -12.16
N SER A 15 14.79 -6.27 -12.26
CA SER A 15 15.19 -5.15 -11.39
C SER A 15 14.26 -3.93 -11.48
N LYS A 16 13.58 -3.73 -12.61
CA LYS A 16 12.65 -2.62 -12.83
C LYS A 16 11.23 -2.88 -12.35
N TYR A 17 10.86 -4.14 -12.08
CA TYR A 17 9.49 -4.50 -11.70
C TYR A 17 9.02 -3.72 -10.48
N ARG A 18 9.87 -3.66 -9.44
CA ARG A 18 9.55 -2.95 -8.20
C ARG A 18 9.34 -1.45 -8.44
N PHE A 19 10.19 -0.83 -9.25
CA PHE A 19 10.08 0.58 -9.59
C PHE A 19 8.77 0.89 -10.33
N GLU A 20 8.36 0.03 -11.27
CA GLU A 20 7.09 0.19 -11.99
C GLU A 20 5.89 0.04 -11.06
N CYS A 21 5.93 -0.91 -10.12
CA CYS A 21 4.91 -1.04 -9.09
C CYS A 21 4.81 0.22 -8.22
N ASP A 22 5.94 0.70 -7.70
CA ASP A 22 5.97 1.87 -6.83
C ASP A 22 5.43 3.12 -7.57
N PHE A 23 5.86 3.34 -8.82
CA PHE A 23 5.38 4.45 -9.65
C PHE A 23 3.88 4.36 -9.98
N ALA A 24 3.36 3.16 -10.26
CA ALA A 24 1.95 2.99 -10.56
C ALA A 24 1.05 3.18 -9.33
N LEU A 25 1.54 2.81 -8.14
CA LEU A 25 0.79 2.87 -6.88
C LEU A 25 0.89 4.23 -6.18
N GLU A 26 2.01 4.95 -6.33
CA GLU A 26 2.29 6.22 -5.64
C GLU A 26 1.12 7.23 -5.71
N PRO A 27 0.48 7.52 -6.87
CA PRO A 27 -0.60 8.51 -6.92
C PRO A 27 -1.84 8.10 -6.12
N ALA A 28 -2.18 6.81 -6.13
CA ALA A 28 -3.31 6.28 -5.39
C ALA A 28 -3.02 6.26 -3.88
N PHE A 29 -1.79 5.90 -3.51
CA PHE A 29 -1.34 5.92 -2.12
C PHE A 29 -1.32 7.35 -1.55
N GLN A 30 -0.76 8.32 -2.28
CA GLN A 30 -0.74 9.72 -1.85
C GLN A 30 -2.16 10.25 -1.66
N LYS A 31 -3.07 9.94 -2.58
CA LYS A 31 -4.47 10.33 -2.45
C LYS A 31 -5.13 9.74 -1.18
N LEU A 32 -4.85 8.49 -0.85
CA LEU A 32 -5.35 7.86 0.38
C LEU A 32 -4.83 8.58 1.63
N VAL A 33 -3.53 8.91 1.64
CA VAL A 33 -2.91 9.66 2.76
C VAL A 33 -3.56 11.03 2.90
N ASP A 34 -3.70 11.77 1.79
CA ASP A 34 -4.32 13.10 1.78
C ASP A 34 -5.78 13.05 2.28
N GLU A 35 -6.56 12.06 1.84
CA GLU A 35 -7.96 11.90 2.28
C GLU A 35 -8.06 11.59 3.78
N ALA A 36 -7.17 10.75 4.32
CA ALA A 36 -7.14 10.42 5.75
C ALA A 36 -6.65 11.61 6.61
N GLU A 37 -5.61 12.33 6.17
CA GLU A 37 -5.14 13.54 6.85
C GLU A 37 -6.24 14.61 6.88
N ASN A 38 -6.97 14.81 5.77
CA ASN A 38 -8.11 15.73 5.71
C ASN A 38 -9.27 15.31 6.62
N ALA A 39 -9.41 14.01 6.91
CA ALA A 39 -10.36 13.49 7.90
C ALA A 39 -9.86 13.65 9.35
N GLY A 40 -8.67 14.22 9.56
CA GLY A 40 -8.09 14.49 10.88
C GLY A 40 -7.26 13.35 11.46
N TRP A 41 -6.85 12.39 10.64
CA TRP A 41 -6.02 11.27 11.10
C TRP A 41 -4.57 11.71 11.28
N ASP A 42 -3.87 11.08 12.23
CA ASP A 42 -2.43 11.28 12.41
C ASP A 42 -1.63 10.54 11.31
N ARG A 43 -0.64 11.22 10.75
CA ARG A 43 0.16 10.71 9.62
C ARG A 43 0.94 9.44 9.97
N LEU A 44 1.46 9.33 11.19
CA LEU A 44 2.15 8.12 11.64
C LEU A 44 1.16 6.95 11.75
N GLN A 45 -0.04 7.19 12.28
CA GLN A 45 -1.09 6.16 12.37
C GLN A 45 -1.58 5.71 11.00
N ILE A 46 -1.69 6.60 10.01
CA ILE A 46 -1.99 6.23 8.62
C ILE A 46 -0.92 5.25 8.10
N ALA A 47 0.37 5.61 8.24
CA ALA A 47 1.47 4.77 7.76
C ALA A 47 1.50 3.39 8.42
N LEU A 48 1.35 3.34 9.76
CA LEU A 48 1.31 2.08 10.52
C LEU A 48 0.13 1.20 10.11
N SER A 49 -1.05 1.81 9.92
CA SER A 49 -2.24 1.07 9.50
C SER A 49 -2.06 0.45 8.11
N VAL A 50 -1.46 1.19 7.17
CA VAL A 50 -1.19 0.66 5.82
C VAL A 50 -0.14 -0.46 5.86
N ILE A 51 0.88 -0.37 6.72
CA ILE A 51 1.84 -1.46 6.91
C ILE A 51 1.11 -2.72 7.39
N ASN A 52 0.25 -2.61 8.40
CA ASN A 52 -0.52 -3.76 8.90
C ASN A 52 -1.41 -4.39 7.81
N LEU A 53 -2.08 -3.57 6.99
CA LEU A 53 -2.86 -4.06 5.85
C LEU A 53 -1.99 -4.79 4.81
N CYS A 54 -0.78 -4.28 4.55
CA CYS A 54 0.18 -4.98 3.69
C CYS A 54 0.63 -6.31 4.28
N GLU A 55 0.85 -6.38 5.60
CA GLU A 55 1.18 -7.63 6.29
C GLU A 55 0.06 -8.66 6.15
N GLU A 56 -1.20 -8.26 6.28
CA GLU A 56 -2.36 -9.14 6.04
C GLU A 56 -2.39 -9.68 4.60
N ILE A 57 -2.03 -8.85 3.61
CA ILE A 57 -1.95 -9.28 2.20
C ILE A 57 -0.80 -10.28 1.98
N ILE A 58 0.34 -10.08 2.65
CA ILE A 58 1.55 -10.89 2.45
C ILE A 58 1.43 -12.23 3.19
N TYR A 59 0.94 -12.20 4.43
CA TYR A 59 1.00 -13.35 5.34
C TYR A 59 -0.37 -13.99 5.61
N GLY A 60 -1.47 -13.37 5.19
CA GLY A 60 -2.83 -13.85 5.43
C GLY A 60 -3.29 -13.67 6.90
N PRO A 61 -4.56 -13.99 7.20
CA PRO A 61 -5.16 -13.79 8.52
C PRO A 61 -4.65 -14.74 9.63
N GLU A 62 -3.87 -15.77 9.30
CA GLU A 62 -3.51 -16.86 10.22
C GLU A 62 -2.35 -16.54 11.19
N ASN A 63 -1.77 -15.34 11.14
CA ASN A 63 -0.62 -14.97 11.99
C ASN A 63 -0.95 -14.10 13.22
N GLN A 64 -2.23 -13.98 13.60
CA GLN A 64 -2.64 -13.21 14.80
C GLN A 64 -2.94 -14.08 16.05
N GLU A 65 -2.80 -15.41 15.97
CA GLU A 65 -2.87 -16.28 17.16
C GLU A 65 -1.50 -16.31 17.89
N GLY A 66 -1.11 -15.21 18.53
CA GLY A 66 0.21 -15.13 19.14
C GLY A 66 0.47 -14.13 20.26
N HIS A 67 -0.51 -13.31 20.67
CA HIS A 67 -0.33 -12.41 21.82
C HIS A 67 -1.58 -12.41 22.71
N SER A 68 -1.64 -13.41 23.60
CA SER A 68 -2.30 -13.32 24.92
C SER A 68 -1.24 -13.11 25.99
#